data_AF-M5F8H5-F1
#
_entry.id   AF-M5F8H5-F1
#
_cell.length_a   1.000
_cell.length_b   1.000
_cell.length_c   1.000
_cell.angle_alpha   90.00
_cell.angle_beta   90.00
_cell.angle_gamma   90.00
#
_symmetry.space_group_name_H-M   'P 1'
#
loop_
_entity.id
_entity.type
_entity.pdbx_description
1 polymer ?
#
loop_
_entity_poly.entity_id
_entity_poly.type
_entity_poly.pdbx_seq_one_letter_code
_entity_poly.pdbx_strand_id
1 'polypeptide(L)'
;MERRRTTAVTEFQALSPRVSDQFCLLSRMNFPKAAREAFAAEFARFLDQADGIGKPKQLFDLLSDFALNFDCPWVAYGSLAPDRKGLKLVRGDPAVMLNYPDEWRERYFEMGYDKIDPTIKRSRRRIEAFRWSEAYNDESTTEDGRRVLDEAATFGLRSGISVPLHGPEGSFAIMNFAQPWDGEFRNRTITYLQLAALHFHLRVTEFTNSTGVESTSNLSSREKECILWTARGKSSWEIGKILGISVNTVNFHIKNVMRKMDANSRITAVVEVLKRGTIEV
;
A
#
# COMPACT_ATOMS: atom_id res chain seq x y z
N MET A 1 66.79 -1.68 -2.16
CA MET A 1 65.84 -2.19 -1.15
C MET A 1 65.72 -1.09 -0.12
N GLU A 2 64.70 -0.22 -0.22
CA GLU A 2 64.11 0.55 0.89
C GLU A 2 62.99 1.41 0.26
N ARG A 3 61.78 1.31 0.82
CA ARG A 3 60.56 1.94 0.31
C ARG A 3 60.30 3.27 1.04
N ARG A 4 59.73 4.22 0.29
CA ARG A 4 58.66 5.19 0.64
C ARG A 4 58.63 5.82 2.03
N ARG A 5 58.48 7.15 2.06
CA ARG A 5 57.31 7.80 2.70
C ARG A 5 57.17 9.25 2.20
N THR A 6 56.21 9.45 1.30
CA THR A 6 55.66 10.76 0.93
C THR A 6 54.51 11.06 1.89
N THR A 7 54.62 12.16 2.61
CA THR A 7 53.60 12.66 3.53
C THR A 7 52.48 13.30 2.72
N ALA A 8 51.29 12.69 2.71
CA ALA A 8 50.07 13.32 2.21
C ALA A 8 49.29 13.83 3.42
N VAL A 9 49.14 15.15 3.49
CA VAL A 9 48.23 15.85 4.40
C VAL A 9 46.84 15.75 3.79
N THR A 10 45.94 15.01 4.44
CA THR A 10 44.52 14.97 4.07
C THR A 10 43.75 15.87 5.04
N GLU A 11 43.30 17.02 4.54
CA GLU A 11 42.33 17.88 5.21
C GLU A 11 41.01 17.11 5.37
N PHE A 12 40.64 16.81 6.62
CA PHE A 12 39.30 16.36 6.97
C PHE A 12 38.38 17.59 7.03
N GLN A 13 37.57 17.79 5.99
CA GLN A 13 36.42 18.69 6.07
C GLN A 13 35.43 18.13 7.10
N ALA A 14 35.16 18.91 8.14
CA ALA A 14 34.18 18.61 9.17
C ALA A 14 32.77 18.61 8.57
N LEU A 15 32.15 17.42 8.50
CA LEU A 15 30.73 17.26 8.24
C LEU A 15 29.93 17.75 9.45
N SER A 16 28.95 18.62 9.21
CA SER A 16 27.95 19.01 10.21
C SER A 16 27.21 17.75 10.73
N PRO A 17 26.98 17.61 12.04
CA PRO A 17 26.30 16.44 12.59
C PRO A 17 24.85 16.35 12.10
N ARG A 18 24.39 15.13 11.81
CA ARG A 18 23.00 14.84 11.45
C ARG A 18 22.11 14.99 12.69
N VAL A 19 20.87 15.44 12.49
CA VAL A 19 19.89 15.64 13.56
C VAL A 19 19.70 14.37 14.41
N SER A 20 19.81 13.18 13.82
CA SER A 20 19.78 11.87 14.49
C SER A 20 20.78 11.73 15.65
N ASP A 21 21.98 12.31 15.51
CA ASP A 21 23.09 12.08 16.45
C ASP A 21 22.89 12.84 17.77
N GLN A 22 22.04 13.88 17.79
CA GLN A 22 21.70 14.60 19.01
C GLN A 22 20.57 13.92 19.83
N PHE A 23 19.82 12.99 19.25
CA PHE A 23 18.63 12.42 19.91
C PHE A 23 18.88 11.10 20.64
N CYS A 24 20.06 10.49 20.52
CA CYS A 24 20.33 9.16 21.05
C CYS A 24 20.54 9.11 22.58
N LEU A 25 20.60 10.26 23.28
CA LEU A 25 20.93 10.32 24.72
C LEU A 25 19.80 10.78 25.66
N LEU A 26 18.59 11.07 25.18
CA LEU A 26 17.50 11.53 26.07
C LEU A 26 16.31 10.56 26.06
N SER A 27 16.49 9.46 26.78
CA SER A 27 15.40 8.61 27.24
C SER A 27 14.80 9.22 28.52
N ARG A 28 13.48 9.39 28.52
CA ARG A 28 12.61 9.85 29.63
C ARG A 28 12.82 11.30 30.10
N MET A 29 12.06 12.21 29.51
CA MET A 29 11.32 13.33 30.13
C MET A 29 11.02 14.36 29.03
N ASN A 30 9.74 14.74 28.88
CA ASN A 30 9.22 15.80 28.01
C ASN A 30 9.90 15.99 26.64
N PHE A 31 9.23 15.53 25.59
CA PHE A 31 9.56 15.89 24.20
C PHE A 31 9.73 17.41 24.07
N PRO A 32 10.90 17.92 23.68
CA PRO A 32 11.10 19.34 23.50
C PRO A 32 10.15 19.86 22.42
N LYS A 33 9.46 20.96 22.69
CA LYS A 33 8.57 21.64 21.73
C LYS A 33 9.24 21.83 20.35
N ALA A 34 10.54 22.15 20.35
CA ALA A 34 11.37 22.30 19.16
C ALA A 34 11.40 21.05 18.26
N ALA A 35 11.49 19.85 18.83
CA ALA A 35 11.47 18.61 18.05
C ALA A 35 10.09 18.36 17.42
N ARG A 36 9.00 18.77 18.10
CA ARG A 36 7.63 18.68 17.56
C ARG A 36 7.39 19.65 16.40
N GLU A 37 7.93 20.86 16.50
CA GLU A 37 7.87 21.89 15.46
C GLU A 37 8.68 21.48 14.23
N ALA A 38 9.86 20.88 14.42
CA ALA A 38 10.68 20.35 13.34
C ALA A 38 9.93 19.31 12.49
N PHE A 39 9.31 18.29 13.09
CA PHE A 39 8.56 17.28 12.32
C PHE A 39 7.36 17.84 11.56
N ALA A 40 6.66 18.83 12.12
CA ALA A 40 5.55 19.46 11.42
C ALA A 40 6.04 20.26 10.20
N ALA A 41 7.17 20.96 10.33
CA ALA A 41 7.79 21.69 9.23
C ALA A 41 8.32 20.74 8.14
N GLU A 42 8.96 19.62 8.51
CA GLU A 42 9.38 18.60 7.54
C GLU A 42 8.19 18.03 6.77
N PHE A 43 7.11 17.71 7.47
CA PHE A 43 5.92 17.17 6.83
C PHE A 43 5.24 18.19 5.91
N ALA A 44 5.15 19.46 6.31
CA ALA A 44 4.64 20.52 5.45
C ALA A 44 5.48 20.68 4.18
N ARG A 45 6.81 20.69 4.30
CA ARG A 45 7.73 20.75 3.15
C ARG A 45 7.55 19.56 2.21
N PHE A 46 7.38 18.36 2.75
CA PHE A 46 7.09 17.18 1.96
C PHE A 46 5.81 17.35 1.12
N LEU A 47 4.72 17.84 1.73
CA LEU A 47 3.45 18.08 1.02
C LEU A 47 3.61 19.13 -0.09
N ASP A 48 4.25 20.26 0.23
CA ASP A 48 4.46 21.34 -0.75
C ASP A 48 5.30 20.87 -1.95
N GLN A 49 6.30 20.02 -1.72
CA GLN A 49 7.14 19.46 -2.78
C GLN A 49 6.40 18.40 -3.61
N ALA A 50 5.55 17.59 -2.98
CA ALA A 50 4.79 16.53 -3.64
C ALA A 50 3.78 17.07 -4.69
N ASP A 51 3.24 18.26 -4.47
CA ASP A 51 2.30 18.91 -5.40
C ASP A 51 2.95 19.22 -6.76
N GLY A 52 4.24 19.57 -6.78
CA GLY A 52 4.97 19.89 -7.99
C GLY A 52 5.46 18.69 -8.81
N ILE A 53 5.33 17.46 -8.29
CA ILE A 53 5.86 16.26 -8.93
C ILE A 53 4.83 15.66 -9.89
N GLY A 54 5.26 15.40 -11.14
CA GLY A 54 4.44 14.80 -12.19
C GLY A 54 4.72 13.33 -12.50
N LYS A 55 5.63 12.67 -11.75
CA LYS A 55 6.04 11.28 -12.00
C LYS A 55 6.01 10.43 -10.72
N PRO A 56 5.39 9.23 -10.73
CA PRO A 56 5.30 8.37 -9.55
C PRO A 56 6.65 8.05 -8.90
N LYS A 57 7.69 7.79 -9.72
CA LYS A 57 9.03 7.44 -9.21
C LYS A 57 9.69 8.60 -8.45
N GLN A 58 9.59 9.83 -8.95
CA GLN A 58 10.14 11.00 -8.27
C GLN A 58 9.41 11.26 -6.94
N LEU A 59 8.09 11.02 -6.91
CA LEU A 59 7.30 11.14 -5.69
C LEU A 59 7.70 10.05 -4.67
N PHE A 60 8.05 8.86 -5.14
CA PHE A 60 8.52 7.77 -4.28
C PHE A 60 9.89 8.09 -3.69
N ASP A 61 10.79 8.68 -4.49
CA ASP A 61 12.10 9.10 -4.03
C ASP A 61 11.96 10.21 -2.97
N LEU A 62 11.07 11.20 -3.17
CA LEU A 62 10.75 12.23 -2.18
C LEU A 62 10.19 11.65 -0.87
N LEU A 63 9.26 10.69 -0.95
CA LEU A 63 8.72 10.02 0.25
C LEU A 63 9.80 9.20 0.96
N SER A 64 10.72 8.59 0.20
CA SER A 64 11.86 7.87 0.78
C SER A 64 12.80 8.80 1.54
N ASP A 65 13.08 9.98 0.98
CA ASP A 65 13.87 11.02 1.66
C ASP A 65 13.17 11.53 2.93
N PHE A 66 11.85 11.73 2.89
CA PHE A 66 11.07 12.08 4.07
C PHE A 66 11.15 10.98 5.15
N ALA A 67 11.09 9.71 4.75
CA ALA A 67 11.17 8.57 5.66
C ALA A 67 12.54 8.45 6.36
N LEU A 68 13.63 8.87 5.71
CA LEU A 68 14.96 8.93 6.31
C LEU A 68 15.01 9.84 7.55
N ASN A 69 14.19 10.89 7.63
CA ASN A 69 14.09 11.74 8.83
C ASN A 69 13.53 11.01 10.06
N PHE A 70 12.96 9.82 9.84
CA PHE A 70 12.44 8.91 10.86
C PHE A 70 13.21 7.60 10.91
N ASP A 71 14.45 7.62 10.44
CA ASP A 71 15.35 6.47 10.45
C ASP A 71 14.85 5.25 9.67
N CYS A 72 14.02 5.48 8.65
CA CYS A 72 13.49 4.44 7.77
C CYS A 72 14.19 4.48 6.41
N PRO A 73 15.37 3.84 6.24
CA PRO A 73 16.06 3.77 4.96
C PRO A 73 15.33 2.89 3.94
N TRP A 74 14.49 1.96 4.40
CA TRP A 74 13.81 1.00 3.56
C TRP A 74 12.34 1.36 3.43
N VAL A 75 11.88 1.53 2.20
CA VAL A 75 10.50 1.87 1.84
C VAL A 75 10.03 0.94 0.73
N ALA A 76 8.80 0.45 0.84
CA ALA A 76 8.16 -0.33 -0.20
C ALA A 76 6.67 0.00 -0.33
N TYR A 77 6.28 0.42 -1.53
CA TYR A 77 4.90 0.57 -1.97
C TYR A 77 4.54 -0.58 -2.91
N GLY A 78 3.45 -1.28 -2.62
CA GLY A 78 2.90 -2.32 -3.49
C GLY A 78 1.41 -2.13 -3.73
N SER A 79 1.01 -1.97 -4.99
CA SER A 79 -0.40 -2.01 -5.40
C SER A 79 -0.85 -3.47 -5.52
N LEU A 80 -1.91 -3.82 -4.81
CA LEU A 80 -2.48 -5.16 -4.71
C LEU A 80 -3.90 -5.12 -5.30
N ALA A 81 -3.99 -5.28 -6.62
CA ALA A 81 -5.27 -5.28 -7.32
C ALA A 81 -6.25 -6.33 -6.73
N PRO A 82 -7.56 -6.02 -6.63
CA PRO A 82 -8.55 -6.84 -5.93
C PRO A 82 -8.79 -8.24 -6.52
N ASP A 83 -8.37 -8.49 -7.76
CA ASP A 83 -8.50 -9.78 -8.46
C ASP A 83 -7.17 -10.57 -8.57
N ARG A 84 -6.04 -9.97 -8.20
CA ARG A 84 -4.73 -10.60 -8.38
C ARG A 84 -4.36 -11.45 -7.17
N LYS A 85 -4.44 -12.78 -7.34
CA LYS A 85 -3.73 -13.75 -6.49
C LYS A 85 -2.21 -13.60 -6.74
N GLY A 86 -1.60 -12.60 -6.13
CA GLY A 86 -0.16 -12.33 -6.13
C GLY A 86 0.25 -11.03 -6.83
N LEU A 87 1.50 -10.61 -6.61
CA LEU A 87 2.14 -9.45 -7.24
C LEU A 87 2.46 -9.74 -8.72
N LYS A 88 1.46 -9.67 -9.61
CA LYS A 88 1.70 -9.68 -11.07
C LYS A 88 1.65 -8.27 -11.65
N LEU A 89 2.73 -7.90 -12.34
CA LEU A 89 2.93 -6.66 -13.07
C LEU A 89 1.96 -6.57 -14.27
N VAL A 90 1.08 -5.58 -14.28
CA VAL A 90 0.32 -5.18 -15.48
C VAL A 90 0.83 -3.82 -15.94
N ARG A 91 1.00 -3.64 -17.25
CA ARG A 91 1.44 -2.38 -17.87
C ARG A 91 0.49 -1.23 -17.46
N GLY A 92 1.05 -0.17 -16.89
CA GLY A 92 0.33 1.08 -16.56
C GLY A 92 0.00 1.25 -15.08
N ASP A 93 0.13 0.19 -14.28
CA ASP A 93 0.00 0.22 -12.81
C ASP A 93 1.42 0.42 -12.23
N PRO A 94 1.68 1.35 -11.30
CA PRO A 94 2.95 1.41 -10.59
C PRO A 94 2.96 0.26 -9.57
N ALA A 95 3.04 -0.97 -10.09
CA ALA A 95 2.67 -2.18 -9.36
C ALA A 95 3.49 -2.35 -8.09
N VAL A 96 4.77 -2.00 -8.14
CA VAL A 96 5.69 -2.05 -7.01
C VAL A 96 6.74 -0.94 -7.16
N MET A 97 6.94 -0.15 -6.11
CA MET A 97 8.08 0.77 -5.97
C MET A 97 8.72 0.50 -4.62
N LEU A 98 9.98 0.12 -4.60
CA LEU A 98 10.69 -0.19 -3.36
C LEU A 98 12.17 0.09 -3.51
N ASN A 99 12.87 0.26 -2.39
CA ASN A 99 14.32 0.39 -2.33
C ASN A 99 14.98 -0.69 -1.45
N TYR A 100 14.28 -1.81 -1.18
CA TYR A 100 14.83 -2.93 -0.39
C TYR A 100 16.06 -3.56 -1.05
N PRO A 101 16.96 -4.18 -0.25
CA PRO A 101 18.12 -4.92 -0.75
C PRO A 101 17.74 -5.92 -1.83
N ASP A 102 18.53 -5.97 -2.90
CA ASP A 102 18.27 -6.76 -4.09
C ASP A 102 18.12 -8.25 -3.75
N GLU A 103 18.98 -8.75 -2.88
CA GLU A 103 19.02 -10.14 -2.41
C GLU A 103 17.75 -10.52 -1.66
N TRP A 104 17.18 -9.59 -0.88
CA TRP A 104 15.90 -9.83 -0.19
C TRP A 104 14.74 -9.93 -1.18
N ARG A 105 14.73 -9.11 -2.23
CA ARG A 105 13.65 -9.15 -3.25
C ARG A 105 13.64 -10.46 -4.01
N GLU A 106 14.83 -10.94 -4.40
CA GLU A 106 15.00 -12.22 -5.09
C GLU A 106 14.50 -13.35 -4.19
N ARG A 107 14.98 -13.39 -2.94
CA ARG A 107 14.55 -14.36 -1.93
C ARG A 107 13.03 -14.35 -1.72
N TYR A 108 12.44 -13.16 -1.57
CA TYR A 108 11.00 -12.99 -1.35
C TYR A 108 10.16 -13.55 -2.51
N PHE A 109 10.60 -13.30 -3.75
CA PHE A 109 9.94 -13.79 -4.94
C PHE A 109 10.09 -15.31 -5.11
N GLU A 110 11.31 -15.84 -4.99
CA GLU A 110 11.60 -17.28 -5.13
C GLU A 110 10.81 -18.13 -4.14
N MET A 111 10.69 -17.65 -2.90
CA MET A 111 9.99 -18.35 -1.82
C MET A 111 8.47 -18.12 -1.85
N GLY A 112 7.95 -17.27 -2.74
CA GLY A 112 6.53 -16.96 -2.84
C GLY A 112 5.94 -16.36 -1.57
N TYR A 113 6.69 -15.47 -0.91
CA TYR A 113 6.31 -14.88 0.37
C TYR A 113 5.09 -13.95 0.28
N ASP A 114 4.75 -13.46 -0.92
CA ASP A 114 3.53 -12.67 -1.18
C ASP A 114 2.24 -13.34 -0.67
N LYS A 115 2.22 -14.67 -0.60
CA LYS A 115 1.05 -15.47 -0.17
C LYS A 115 0.95 -15.65 1.34
N ILE A 116 2.07 -15.60 2.04
CA ILE A 116 2.17 -15.93 3.48
C ILE A 116 2.61 -14.75 4.34
N ASP A 117 2.98 -13.63 3.72
CA ASP A 117 3.42 -12.42 4.40
C ASP A 117 2.34 -11.92 5.39
N PRO A 118 2.65 -11.90 6.69
CA PRO A 118 1.69 -11.48 7.72
C PRO A 118 1.33 -10.00 7.61
N THR A 119 2.23 -9.15 7.08
CA THR A 119 1.96 -7.73 6.87
C THR A 119 0.89 -7.53 5.80
N ILE A 120 0.93 -8.29 4.71
CA ILE A 120 -0.09 -8.26 3.65
C ILE A 120 -1.43 -8.76 4.19
N LYS A 121 -1.42 -9.91 4.86
CA LYS A 121 -2.65 -10.52 5.44
C LYS A 121 -3.33 -9.59 6.44
N ARG A 122 -2.55 -8.95 7.32
CA ARG A 122 -3.06 -8.02 8.33
C ARG A 122 -3.55 -6.71 7.72
N SER A 123 -2.84 -6.16 6.74
CA SER A 123 -3.21 -4.90 6.09
C SER A 123 -4.56 -4.98 5.38
N ARG A 124 -4.93 -6.14 4.81
CA ARG A 124 -6.25 -6.34 4.20
C ARG A 124 -7.43 -6.23 5.17
N ARG A 125 -7.18 -6.29 6.47
CA ARG A 125 -8.21 -6.27 7.53
C ARG A 125 -8.16 -5.03 8.41
N ARG A 126 -7.27 -4.08 8.10
CA ARG A 126 -7.03 -2.87 8.89
C ARG A 126 -7.02 -1.63 8.00
N ILE A 127 -7.32 -0.50 8.62
CA ILE A 127 -7.23 0.84 8.01
C ILE A 127 -6.06 1.63 8.62
N GLU A 128 -5.72 1.35 9.88
CA GLU A 128 -4.64 2.01 10.61
C GLU A 128 -3.28 1.34 10.33
N ALA A 129 -2.23 2.16 10.36
CA ALA A 129 -0.87 1.67 10.33
C ALA A 129 -0.57 0.82 11.58
N PHE A 130 0.26 -0.20 11.42
CA PHE A 130 0.64 -1.10 12.50
C PHE A 130 2.11 -1.47 12.40
N ARG A 131 2.72 -1.83 13.54
CA ARG A 131 4.11 -2.30 13.58
C ARG A 131 4.21 -3.74 13.13
N TRP A 132 5.34 -4.11 12.53
CA TRP A 132 5.62 -5.51 12.19
C TRP A 132 5.63 -6.42 13.42
N SER A 133 6.03 -5.91 14.59
CA SER A 133 5.92 -6.64 15.87
C SER A 133 4.49 -7.00 16.23
N GLU A 134 3.50 -6.15 15.90
CA GLU A 134 2.08 -6.46 16.09
C GLU A 134 1.57 -7.53 15.12
N ALA A 135 2.15 -7.63 13.92
CA ALA A 135 1.84 -8.69 12.97
C ALA A 135 2.51 -10.02 13.37
N TYR A 136 3.75 -9.97 13.86
CA TYR A 136 4.51 -11.13 14.33
C TYR A 136 3.84 -11.80 15.53
N ASN A 137 3.41 -10.98 16.51
CA ASN A 137 2.80 -11.43 17.76
C ASN A 137 1.30 -11.74 17.65
N ASP A 138 0.69 -11.57 16.47
CA ASP A 138 -0.72 -11.90 16.27
C ASP A 138 -0.93 -13.43 16.35
N GLU A 139 -1.95 -13.84 17.10
CA GLU A 139 -2.28 -15.26 17.29
C GLU A 139 -2.62 -15.97 15.96
N SER A 140 -3.13 -15.23 14.97
CA SER A 140 -3.48 -15.76 13.65
C SER A 140 -2.30 -15.84 12.67
N THR A 141 -1.11 -15.41 13.08
CA THR A 141 0.12 -15.51 12.30
C THR A 141 0.71 -16.90 12.43
N THR A 142 0.98 -17.54 11.30
CA THR A 142 1.56 -18.89 11.22
C THR A 142 3.08 -18.84 11.42
N GLU A 143 3.68 -19.98 11.75
CA GLU A 143 5.15 -20.12 11.83
C GLU A 143 5.83 -19.70 10.53
N ASP A 144 5.30 -20.15 9.38
CA ASP A 144 5.80 -19.75 8.06
C ASP A 144 5.69 -18.24 7.81
N GLY A 145 4.64 -17.59 8.34
CA GLY A 145 4.46 -16.15 8.26
C GLY A 145 5.48 -15.39 9.12
N ARG A 146 5.78 -15.88 10.32
CA ARG A 146 6.85 -15.33 11.18
C ARG A 146 8.21 -15.43 10.51
N ARG A 147 8.50 -16.57 9.87
CA ARG A 147 9.74 -16.78 9.11
C ARG A 147 9.99 -15.71 8.04
N VAL A 148 8.94 -15.17 7.41
CA VAL A 148 9.10 -14.07 6.44
C VAL A 148 9.77 -12.86 7.10
N LEU A 149 9.31 -12.47 8.29
CA LEU A 149 9.85 -11.33 9.04
C LEU A 149 11.24 -11.66 9.62
N ASP A 150 11.45 -12.89 10.08
CA ASP A 150 12.75 -13.35 10.59
C ASP A 150 13.81 -13.34 9.50
N GLU A 151 13.49 -13.84 8.30
CA GLU A 151 14.39 -13.80 7.16
C GLU A 151 14.63 -12.34 6.71
N ALA A 152 13.60 -11.51 6.62
CA ALA A 152 13.74 -10.08 6.28
C ALA A 152 14.73 -9.36 7.22
N ALA A 153 14.69 -9.70 8.51
CA ALA A 153 15.60 -9.15 9.51
C ALA A 153 17.07 -9.49 9.24
N THR A 154 17.37 -10.65 8.64
CA THR A 154 18.74 -11.03 8.24
C THR A 154 19.29 -10.18 7.09
N PHE A 155 18.42 -9.57 6.28
CA PHE A 155 18.77 -8.63 5.21
C PHE A 155 18.72 -7.15 5.67
N GLY A 156 18.56 -6.89 6.96
CA GLY A 156 18.53 -5.53 7.50
C GLY A 156 17.16 -4.85 7.48
N LEU A 157 16.07 -5.61 7.26
CA LEU A 157 14.70 -5.15 7.48
C LEU A 157 14.22 -5.69 8.84
N ARG A 158 14.79 -5.19 9.93
CA ARG A 158 14.58 -5.78 11.28
C ARG A 158 13.27 -5.39 11.92
N SER A 159 12.91 -4.12 11.82
CA SER A 159 11.62 -3.64 12.33
C SER A 159 11.03 -2.60 11.39
N GLY A 160 9.72 -2.42 11.44
CA GLY A 160 9.03 -1.55 10.50
C GLY A 160 7.57 -1.34 10.84
N ILE A 161 6.92 -0.50 10.04
CA ILE A 161 5.47 -0.30 10.03
C ILE A 161 4.91 -0.59 8.65
N SER A 162 3.67 -1.02 8.62
CA SER A 162 2.87 -1.17 7.41
C SER A 162 1.67 -0.24 7.48
N VAL A 163 1.42 0.50 6.41
CA VAL A 163 0.29 1.41 6.23
C VAL A 163 -0.63 0.81 5.17
N PRO A 164 -1.82 0.32 5.55
CA PRO A 164 -2.85 -0.08 4.60
C PRO A 164 -3.42 1.13 3.85
N LEU A 165 -3.55 1.03 2.54
CA LEU A 165 -4.02 2.10 1.67
C LEU A 165 -5.15 1.57 0.80
N HIS A 166 -6.40 1.87 1.18
CA HIS A 166 -7.59 1.43 0.44
C HIS A 166 -8.07 2.55 -0.47
N GLY A 167 -8.48 2.20 -1.69
CA GLY A 167 -8.99 3.14 -2.69
C GLY A 167 -10.35 2.71 -3.27
N PRO A 168 -10.85 3.45 -4.27
CA PRO A 168 -12.11 3.15 -4.95
C PRO A 168 -12.13 1.75 -5.58
N GLU A 169 -13.32 1.21 -5.82
CA GLU A 169 -13.55 -0.11 -6.46
C GLU A 169 -12.82 -1.29 -5.79
N GLY A 170 -12.54 -1.17 -4.49
CA GLY A 170 -11.81 -2.20 -3.74
C GLY A 170 -10.32 -2.26 -4.07
N SER A 171 -9.76 -1.22 -4.71
CA SER A 171 -8.32 -1.08 -4.87
C SER A 171 -7.64 -1.02 -3.51
N PHE A 172 -6.47 -1.65 -3.43
CA PHE A 172 -5.74 -1.81 -2.19
C PHE A 172 -4.25 -1.74 -2.47
N ALA A 173 -3.52 -1.00 -1.63
CA ALA A 173 -2.08 -0.91 -1.65
C ALA A 173 -1.55 -0.96 -0.21
N ILE A 174 -0.26 -1.21 -0.08
CA ILE A 174 0.44 -1.19 1.21
C ILE A 174 1.70 -0.36 1.03
N MET A 175 1.95 0.54 1.99
CA MET A 175 3.25 1.20 2.16
C MET A 175 3.95 0.62 3.38
N ASN A 176 5.20 0.21 3.23
CA ASN A 176 6.04 -0.28 4.32
C ASN A 176 7.21 0.69 4.53
N PHE A 177 7.54 0.93 5.79
CA PHE A 177 8.73 1.66 6.22
C PHE A 177 9.50 0.78 7.20
N ALA A 178 10.79 0.56 6.96
CA ALA A 178 11.61 -0.33 7.80
C ALA A 178 12.97 0.27 8.16
N GLN A 179 13.46 -0.15 9.32
CA GLN A 179 14.73 0.26 9.91
C GLN A 179 15.61 -0.97 10.23
N PRO A 180 16.95 -0.84 10.20
CA PRO A 180 17.88 -1.96 10.31
C PRO A 180 18.20 -2.44 11.73
N TRP A 181 17.51 -1.91 12.75
CA TRP A 181 17.63 -2.33 14.15
C TRP A 181 16.28 -2.67 14.76
N ASP A 182 16.32 -3.28 15.93
CA ASP A 182 15.13 -3.50 16.74
C ASP A 182 14.79 -2.20 17.47
N GLY A 183 13.63 -1.62 17.16
CA GLY A 183 13.23 -0.34 17.73
C GLY A 183 11.72 -0.12 17.62
N GLU A 184 11.17 0.54 18.63
CA GLU A 184 9.75 0.85 18.67
C GLU A 184 9.46 2.20 18.02
N PHE A 185 8.56 2.19 17.04
CA PHE A 185 8.07 3.42 16.43
C PHE A 185 7.21 4.20 17.43
N ARG A 186 7.51 5.49 17.61
CA ARG A 186 6.67 6.39 18.40
C ARG A 186 5.35 6.62 17.66
N ASN A 187 4.21 6.66 18.36
CA ASN A 187 2.90 6.85 17.72
C ASN A 187 2.84 8.08 16.81
N ARG A 188 3.50 9.18 17.20
CA ARG A 188 3.59 10.39 16.38
C ARG A 188 4.31 10.16 15.04
N THR A 189 5.41 9.39 15.05
CA THR A 189 6.14 9.00 13.83
C THR A 189 5.25 8.18 12.92
N ILE A 190 4.52 7.20 13.48
CA ILE A 190 3.56 6.39 12.73
C ILE A 190 2.51 7.28 12.06
N THR A 191 1.96 8.26 12.79
CA THR A 191 0.99 9.21 12.22
C THR A 191 1.55 9.98 11.02
N TYR A 192 2.77 10.53 11.12
CA TYR A 192 3.38 11.26 10.00
C TYR A 192 3.64 10.37 8.79
N LEU A 193 4.20 9.18 8.99
CA LEU A 193 4.45 8.22 7.92
C LEU A 193 3.15 7.72 7.28
N GLN A 194 2.10 7.48 8.08
CA GLN A 194 0.78 7.10 7.58
C GLN A 194 0.15 8.21 6.71
N LEU A 195 0.22 9.46 7.15
CA LEU A 195 -0.31 10.59 6.37
C LEU A 195 0.50 10.83 5.09
N ALA A 196 1.83 10.72 5.15
CA ALA A 196 2.70 10.81 3.99
C ALA A 196 2.41 9.70 2.97
N ALA A 197 2.26 8.45 3.44
CA ALA A 197 1.90 7.31 2.61
C ALA A 197 0.51 7.46 1.96
N LEU A 198 -0.47 7.99 2.70
CA LEU A 198 -1.80 8.26 2.17
C LEU A 198 -1.75 9.33 1.09
N HIS A 199 -1.08 10.46 1.36
CA HIS A 199 -0.91 11.52 0.36
C HIS A 199 -0.21 11.01 -0.90
N PHE A 200 0.87 10.25 -0.73
CA PHE A 200 1.56 9.57 -1.83
C PHE A 200 0.61 8.69 -2.65
N HIS A 201 -0.18 7.85 -2.00
CA HIS A 201 -1.09 6.92 -2.68
C HIS A 201 -2.13 7.67 -3.52
N LEU A 202 -2.75 8.70 -2.97
CA LEU A 202 -3.74 9.52 -3.68
C LEU A 202 -3.14 10.12 -4.96
N ARG A 203 -1.94 10.71 -4.86
CA ARG A 203 -1.21 11.27 -6.01
C ARG A 203 -0.84 10.21 -7.04
N VAL A 204 -0.42 9.02 -6.58
CA VAL A 204 -0.13 7.89 -7.48
C VAL A 204 -1.37 7.45 -8.25
N THR A 205 -2.53 7.39 -7.59
CA THR A 205 -3.80 7.04 -8.25
C THR A 205 -4.27 8.11 -9.25
N GLU A 206 -3.95 9.39 -9.01
CA GLU A 206 -4.22 10.46 -9.99
C GLU A 206 -3.43 10.28 -11.29
N PHE A 207 -2.15 9.85 -11.19
CA PHE A 207 -1.34 9.57 -12.38
C PHE A 207 -1.91 8.42 -13.21
N THR A 208 -2.47 7.40 -12.57
CA THR A 208 -3.08 6.26 -13.27
C THR A 208 -4.44 6.62 -13.86
N ASN A 209 -5.28 7.37 -13.14
CA ASN A 209 -6.61 7.80 -13.60
C ASN A 209 -6.54 8.78 -14.77
N SER A 210 -5.48 9.59 -14.84
CA SER A 210 -5.22 10.51 -15.97
C SER A 210 -4.98 9.80 -17.31
N THR A 211 -4.76 8.48 -17.31
CA THR A 211 -4.58 7.67 -18.53
C THR A 211 -5.87 7.03 -19.08
N GLY A 212 -7.03 7.52 -18.66
CA GLY A 212 -8.26 7.42 -19.47
C GLY A 212 -8.89 6.03 -19.53
N VAL A 213 -9.04 5.36 -18.39
CA VAL A 213 -10.07 4.31 -18.24
C VAL A 213 -10.89 4.66 -17.03
N GLU A 214 -11.81 5.61 -17.20
CA GLU A 214 -13.05 5.59 -16.44
C GLU A 214 -13.72 4.24 -16.73
N SER A 215 -13.51 3.27 -15.84
CA SER A 215 -14.33 2.06 -15.76
C SER A 215 -15.72 2.40 -15.24
N THR A 216 -16.29 3.54 -15.65
CA THR A 216 -17.68 3.91 -15.38
C THR A 216 -18.56 2.84 -16.00
N SER A 217 -18.95 1.89 -15.14
CA SER A 217 -20.01 0.92 -15.26
C SER A 217 -20.68 0.85 -16.64
N ASN A 218 -20.20 -0.02 -17.53
CA ASN A 218 -20.85 -0.31 -18.82
C ASN A 218 -22.22 -1.02 -18.68
N LEU A 219 -22.88 -0.95 -17.52
CA LEU A 219 -24.23 -1.48 -17.31
C LEU A 219 -25.28 -0.42 -17.66
N SER A 220 -26.20 -0.79 -18.54
CA SER A 220 -27.43 -0.05 -18.79
C SER A 220 -28.30 0.03 -17.53
N SER A 221 -29.20 1.00 -17.47
CA SER A 221 -30.13 1.15 -16.33
C SER A 221 -30.93 -0.14 -16.06
N ARG A 222 -31.38 -0.84 -17.12
CA ARG A 222 -32.12 -2.11 -16.98
C ARG A 222 -31.26 -3.25 -16.47
N GLU A 223 -29.99 -3.29 -16.85
CA GLU A 223 -29.02 -4.25 -16.30
C GLU A 223 -28.79 -3.98 -14.80
N LYS A 224 -28.61 -2.71 -14.41
CA LYS A 224 -28.48 -2.30 -13.00
C LYS A 224 -29.70 -2.68 -12.17
N GLU A 225 -30.92 -2.41 -12.67
CA GLU A 225 -32.16 -2.81 -11.99
C GLU A 225 -32.28 -4.33 -11.81
N CYS A 226 -32.06 -5.10 -12.87
CA CYS A 226 -32.16 -6.56 -12.82
C CYS A 226 -31.14 -7.18 -11.84
N ILE A 227 -29.89 -6.70 -11.87
CA ILE A 227 -28.85 -7.24 -11.00
C ILE A 227 -29.02 -6.77 -9.55
N LEU A 228 -29.55 -5.55 -9.31
CA LEU A 228 -29.87 -5.05 -7.97
C LEU A 228 -30.93 -5.93 -7.28
N TRP A 229 -32.02 -6.25 -7.98
CA TRP A 229 -33.03 -7.15 -7.41
C TRP A 229 -32.50 -8.57 -7.22
N THR A 230 -31.60 -9.02 -8.10
CA THR A 230 -30.89 -10.29 -7.91
C THR A 230 -30.04 -10.26 -6.64
N ALA A 231 -29.34 -9.15 -6.37
CA ALA A 231 -28.54 -8.97 -5.15
C ALA A 231 -29.40 -8.97 -3.87
N ARG A 232 -30.66 -8.50 -3.97
CA ARG A 232 -31.67 -8.60 -2.91
C ARG A 232 -32.35 -9.98 -2.80
N GLY A 233 -31.84 -10.99 -3.50
CA GLY A 233 -32.32 -12.38 -3.42
C GLY A 233 -33.58 -12.67 -4.23
N LYS A 234 -33.98 -11.80 -5.16
CA LYS A 234 -35.18 -12.03 -5.99
C LYS A 234 -34.93 -13.02 -7.12
N SER A 235 -35.87 -13.92 -7.33
CA SER A 235 -35.91 -14.82 -8.48
C SER A 235 -36.21 -14.07 -9.77
N SER A 236 -35.83 -14.60 -10.93
CA SER A 236 -36.11 -13.95 -12.22
C SER A 236 -37.61 -13.74 -12.47
N TRP A 237 -38.48 -14.57 -11.86
CA TRP A 237 -39.92 -14.41 -11.89
C TRP A 237 -40.39 -13.21 -11.06
N GLU A 238 -39.94 -13.09 -9.81
CA GLU A 238 -40.24 -11.94 -8.96
C GLU A 238 -39.71 -10.64 -9.57
N ILE A 239 -38.49 -10.66 -10.12
CA ILE A 239 -37.90 -9.50 -10.80
C ILE A 239 -38.76 -9.08 -11.99
N GLY A 240 -39.24 -10.03 -12.80
CA GLY A 240 -40.14 -9.75 -13.91
C GLY A 240 -41.45 -9.11 -13.46
N LYS A 241 -42.01 -9.57 -12.33
CA LYS A 241 -43.19 -8.95 -11.70
C LYS A 241 -42.91 -7.53 -11.20
N ILE A 242 -41.77 -7.30 -10.56
CA ILE A 242 -41.38 -5.99 -10.01
C ILE A 242 -41.13 -4.97 -11.14
N LEU A 243 -40.44 -5.37 -12.20
CA LEU A 243 -40.02 -4.47 -13.28
C LEU A 243 -41.00 -4.41 -14.46
N GLY A 244 -42.06 -5.22 -14.44
CA GLY A 244 -43.07 -5.27 -15.52
C GLY A 244 -42.55 -5.88 -16.82
N ILE A 245 -41.61 -6.83 -16.75
CA ILE A 245 -40.98 -7.47 -17.93
C ILE A 245 -41.04 -9.00 -17.85
N SER A 246 -40.84 -9.67 -18.97
CA SER A 246 -40.84 -11.14 -19.02
C SER A 246 -39.63 -11.74 -18.28
N VAL A 247 -39.78 -12.96 -17.77
CA VAL A 247 -38.68 -13.73 -17.16
C VAL A 247 -37.50 -13.89 -18.13
N ASN A 248 -37.78 -14.05 -19.42
CA ASN A 248 -36.76 -14.15 -20.47
C ASN A 248 -35.98 -12.84 -20.62
N THR A 249 -36.66 -11.69 -20.54
CA THR A 249 -36.04 -10.36 -20.58
C THR A 249 -35.14 -10.14 -19.37
N VAL A 250 -35.57 -10.53 -18.17
CA VAL A 250 -34.72 -10.50 -16.96
C VAL A 250 -33.45 -11.34 -17.17
N ASN A 251 -33.61 -12.59 -17.60
CA ASN A 251 -32.49 -13.49 -17.83
C ASN A 251 -31.53 -12.97 -18.92
N PHE A 252 -32.05 -12.29 -19.95
CA PHE A 252 -31.24 -11.62 -20.97
C PHE A 252 -30.37 -10.52 -20.37
N HIS A 253 -30.94 -9.61 -19.57
CA HIS A 253 -30.16 -8.56 -18.91
C HIS A 253 -29.11 -9.13 -17.96
N ILE A 254 -29.46 -10.14 -17.15
CA ILE A 254 -28.50 -10.78 -16.23
C ILE A 254 -27.36 -11.45 -16.99
N LYS A 255 -27.63 -12.12 -18.11
CA LYS A 255 -26.57 -12.68 -18.97
C LYS A 255 -25.64 -11.62 -19.53
N ASN A 256 -26.17 -10.46 -19.91
CA ASN A 256 -25.32 -9.35 -20.36
C ASN A 256 -24.47 -8.80 -19.21
N VAL A 257 -25.01 -8.68 -17.99
CA VAL A 257 -24.24 -8.30 -16.80
C VAL A 257 -23.12 -9.31 -16.55
N MET A 258 -23.44 -10.61 -16.57
CA MET A 258 -22.45 -11.68 -16.41
C MET A 258 -21.32 -11.55 -17.44
N ARG A 259 -21.65 -11.33 -18.72
CA ARG A 259 -20.65 -11.12 -19.78
C ARG A 259 -19.80 -9.87 -19.54
N LYS A 260 -20.42 -8.75 -19.16
CA LYS A 260 -19.73 -7.47 -18.92
C LYS A 260 -18.82 -7.50 -17.69
N MET A 261 -19.11 -8.39 -16.74
CA MET A 261 -18.38 -8.56 -15.48
C MET A 261 -17.44 -9.78 -15.49
N ASP A 262 -17.27 -10.44 -16.64
CA ASP A 262 -16.52 -11.70 -16.78
C ASP A 262 -16.89 -12.77 -15.72
N ALA A 263 -18.19 -12.86 -15.43
CA ALA A 263 -18.72 -13.69 -14.36
C ALA A 263 -19.37 -14.97 -14.90
N ASN A 264 -19.01 -16.11 -14.30
CA ASN A 264 -19.53 -17.43 -14.65
C ASN A 264 -20.90 -17.76 -14.06
N SER A 265 -21.38 -16.98 -13.08
CA SER A 265 -22.67 -17.18 -12.44
C SER A 265 -23.33 -15.85 -12.09
N ARG A 266 -24.65 -15.85 -11.90
CA ARG A 266 -25.38 -14.65 -11.50
C ARG A 266 -24.94 -14.12 -10.13
N ILE A 267 -24.53 -15.01 -9.22
CA ILE A 267 -24.05 -14.63 -7.88
C ILE A 267 -22.65 -14.01 -7.99
N THR A 268 -21.76 -14.61 -8.79
CA THR A 268 -20.45 -14.03 -9.09
C THR A 268 -20.61 -12.64 -9.72
N ALA A 269 -21.58 -12.46 -10.63
CA ALA A 269 -21.89 -11.16 -11.21
C ALA A 269 -22.37 -10.15 -10.17
N VAL A 270 -23.27 -10.53 -9.26
CA VAL A 270 -23.69 -9.66 -8.14
C VAL A 270 -22.48 -9.22 -7.32
N VAL A 271 -21.60 -10.16 -6.94
CA VAL A 271 -20.40 -9.86 -6.13
C VAL A 271 -19.49 -8.86 -6.86
N GLU A 272 -19.30 -9.03 -8.17
CA GLU A 272 -18.42 -8.17 -8.96
C GLU A 272 -18.99 -6.74 -9.12
N VAL A 273 -20.29 -6.63 -9.39
CA VAL A 273 -20.95 -5.32 -9.53
C VAL A 273 -20.95 -4.55 -8.20
N LEU A 274 -21.06 -5.25 -7.06
CA LEU A 274 -20.94 -4.66 -5.73
C LEU A 274 -19.50 -4.22 -5.41
N LYS A 275 -18.51 -5.05 -5.70
CA LYS A 275 -17.08 -4.71 -5.49
C LYS A 275 -16.67 -3.45 -6.25
N ARG A 276 -17.18 -3.29 -7.48
CA ARG A 276 -16.94 -2.12 -8.32
C ARG A 276 -17.80 -0.90 -7.96
N GLY A 277 -18.64 -0.98 -6.92
CA GLY A 277 -19.54 0.12 -6.53
C GLY A 277 -20.55 0.51 -7.61
N THR A 278 -20.85 -0.38 -8.58
CA THR A 278 -21.76 -0.07 -9.70
C THR A 278 -23.23 -0.08 -9.27
N ILE A 279 -23.56 -0.79 -8.19
CA ILE A 279 -24.86 -0.80 -7.50
C ILE A 279 -24.64 -0.75 -5.98
N GLU A 280 -25.64 -0.25 -5.26
CA GLU A 280 -25.72 -0.28 -3.79
C GLU A 280 -27.02 -1.03 -3.40
N VAL A 281 -26.95 -1.92 -2.41
CA VAL A 281 -28.05 -2.86 -2.06
C VAL A 281 -28.86 -2.39 -0.86
#